data_AF-A0A2X1L2A3-F1
#
_entry.id   AF-A0A2X1L2A3-F1
#
_cell.length_a   1.000
_cell.length_b   1.000
_cell.length_c   1.000
_cell.angle_alpha   90.00
_cell.angle_beta   90.00
_cell.angle_gamma   90.00
#
_symmetry.space_group_name_H-M   'P 1'
#
loop_
_entity.id
_entity.type
_entity.pdbx_description
1 polymer ?
#
loop_
_entity_poly.entity_id
_entity_poly.type
_entity_poly.pdbx_seq_one_letter_code
_entity_poly.pdbx_strand_id
1 'polypeptide(L)' 'MLTPTNKKSAPYLYQGIAERNFERKFQLAENIHVRGANLVNGLLYIDLERVIPEAKKPRRIEIN' A
#
# COMPACT_ATOMS: atom_id res chain seq x y z
N MET A 1 15.95 -32.57 35.84
CA MET A 1 15.12 -31.58 35.12
C MET A 1 16.06 -30.63 34.41
N LEU A 2 16.20 -30.75 33.09
CA LEU A 2 17.03 -29.87 32.28
C LEU A 2 16.15 -28.73 31.77
N THR A 3 16.46 -27.49 32.14
CA THR A 3 15.80 -26.30 31.59
C THR A 3 16.24 -26.13 30.12
N PRO A 4 15.32 -25.83 29.19
CA PRO A 4 15.72 -25.62 27.80
C PRO A 4 16.58 -24.36 27.70
N THR A 5 17.69 -24.54 27.01
CA THR A 5 18.77 -23.60 26.81
C THR A 5 18.25 -22.32 26.17
N ASN A 6 18.54 -21.18 26.80
CA ASN A 6 18.38 -19.86 26.22
C ASN A 6 19.13 -19.81 24.88
N LYS A 7 18.36 -19.78 23.76
CA LYS A 7 18.88 -19.56 22.41
C LYS A 7 19.52 -18.17 22.40
N LYS A 8 20.82 -18.12 22.66
CA LYS A 8 21.65 -16.94 22.39
C LYS A 8 21.46 -16.58 20.93
N SER A 9 20.77 -15.47 20.69
CA SER A 9 20.80 -14.76 19.42
C SER A 9 22.25 -14.53 19.07
N ALA A 10 22.75 -15.25 18.06
CA ALA A 10 24.05 -14.95 17.49
C ALA A 10 24.05 -13.47 17.11
N PRO A 11 25.04 -12.67 17.55
CA PRO A 11 25.11 -11.28 17.12
C PRO A 11 25.37 -11.28 15.62
N TYR A 12 24.37 -10.86 14.84
CA TYR A 12 24.52 -10.66 13.41
C TYR A 12 25.68 -9.67 13.18
N LEU A 13 26.71 -10.09 12.43
CA LEU A 13 27.88 -9.25 12.12
C LEU A 13 27.50 -8.01 11.30
N TYR A 14 26.45 -8.13 10.48
CA TYR A 14 25.87 -7.04 9.71
C TYR A 14 24.39 -7.34 9.41
N GLN A 15 23.49 -6.48 9.88
CA GLN A 15 22.07 -6.52 9.55
C GLN A 15 21.78 -5.38 8.56
N GLY A 16 21.78 -5.69 7.27
CA GLY A 16 21.60 -4.69 6.21
C GLY A 16 20.17 -4.11 6.12
N ILE A 17 19.18 -4.77 6.73
CA ILE A 17 17.79 -4.32 6.73
C ILE A 17 17.23 -4.44 8.14
N ALA A 18 16.79 -3.31 8.68
CA ALA A 18 16.13 -3.25 9.97
C ALA A 18 14.72 -3.87 9.88
N GLU A 19 14.43 -4.85 10.73
CA GLU A 19 13.09 -5.38 10.93
C GLU A 19 12.30 -4.40 11.80
N ARG A 20 11.55 -3.51 11.14
CA ARG A 20 10.66 -2.56 11.82
C ARG A 20 9.24 -2.71 11.29
N ASN A 21 8.28 -2.64 12.21
CA ASN A 21 6.89 -2.49 11.84
C ASN A 21 6.70 -1.14 11.14
N PHE A 22 5.81 -1.10 10.15
CA PHE A 22 5.48 0.13 9.43
C PHE A 22 3.97 0.28 9.25
N GLU A 23 3.51 1.52 9.22
CA GLU A 23 2.15 1.91 8.86
C GLU A 23 2.25 3.07 7.87
N ARG A 24 1.43 3.06 6.81
CA ARG A 24 1.34 4.15 5.83
C ARG A 24 -0.13 4.53 5.67
N LYS A 25 -0.43 5.81 5.85
CA LYS A 25 -1.75 6.40 5.63
C LYS A 25 -1.69 7.25 4.37
N PHE A 26 -2.68 7.09 3.50
CA PHE A 26 -2.80 7.84 2.26
C PHE A 26 -4.12 8.60 2.26
N GLN A 27 -4.10 9.85 1.81
CA GLN A 27 -5.31 10.61 1.54
C GLN A 27 -5.72 10.39 0.09
N LEU A 28 -6.96 9.96 -0.12
CA LEU A 28 -7.54 9.80 -1.45
C LEU A 28 -8.28 11.08 -1.85
N ALA A 29 -8.22 11.43 -3.12
CA ALA A 29 -9.04 12.51 -3.65
C ALA A 29 -10.53 12.09 -3.67
N GLU A 30 -11.42 13.06 -3.66
CA GLU A 30 -12.89 12.88 -3.56
C GLU A 30 -13.47 11.83 -4.53
N ASN A 31 -12.90 11.73 -5.73
CA ASN A 31 -13.41 10.85 -6.79
C ASN A 31 -12.57 9.56 -6.96
N ILE A 32 -11.67 9.25 -6.02
CA ILE A 32 -10.81 8.07 -6.07
C ILE A 32 -11.41 6.97 -5.17
N HIS A 33 -11.60 5.79 -5.74
CA HIS A 33 -12.09 4.61 -5.05
C HIS A 33 -11.04 3.49 -5.11
N VAL A 34 -10.91 2.74 -4.02
CA VAL A 34 -10.05 1.55 -3.98
C VAL A 34 -10.80 0.39 -4.65
N ARG A 35 -10.20 -0.19 -5.69
CA ARG A 35 -10.74 -1.37 -6.39
C ARG A 35 -10.17 -2.68 -5.86
N GLY A 36 -8.93 -2.66 -5.38
CA GLY A 36 -8.23 -3.87 -4.95
C GLY A 36 -6.89 -3.59 -4.31
N ALA A 37 -6.29 -4.66 -3.77
CA ALA A 37 -4.95 -4.65 -3.24
C ALA A 37 -4.28 -5.99 -3.55
N ASN A 38 -3.05 -5.95 -4.05
CA ASN A 38 -2.29 -7.11 -4.49
C ASN A 38 -0.86 -7.06 -3.94
N LEU A 39 -0.38 -8.15 -3.35
CA LEU A 39 0.99 -8.26 -2.85
C LEU A 39 1.79 -9.19 -3.78
N VAL A 40 2.76 -8.63 -4.52
CA VAL A 40 3.56 -9.38 -5.50
C VAL A 40 5.02 -9.01 -5.33
N ASN A 41 5.90 -10.03 -5.23
CA ASN A 41 7.35 -9.85 -5.06
C ASN A 41 7.74 -8.93 -3.88
N GLY A 42 6.96 -8.96 -2.80
CA GLY A 42 7.19 -8.12 -1.61
C GLY A 42 6.75 -6.66 -1.75
N LEU A 43 6.09 -6.29 -2.86
CA LEU A 43 5.50 -4.96 -3.07
C LEU A 43 3.98 -5.04 -2.98
N LEU A 44 3.41 -4.15 -2.17
CA LEU A 44 1.97 -3.97 -2.07
C LEU A 44 1.51 -2.95 -3.12
N TYR A 45 0.69 -3.42 -4.05
CA TYR A 45 0.00 -2.62 -5.06
C TYR A 45 -1.43 -2.35 -4.60
N ILE A 46 -1.88 -1.10 -4.70
CA ILE A 46 -3.25 -0.69 -4.40
C ILE A 46 -3.87 -0.16 -5.69
N ASP A 47 -4.95 -0.81 -6.14
CA ASP A 47 -5.66 -0.43 -7.37
C ASP A 47 -6.63 0.71 -7.05
N LEU A 48 -6.42 1.85 -7.70
CA LEU A 48 -7.22 3.06 -7.53
C LEU A 48 -7.97 3.37 -8.83
N GLU A 49 -9.27 3.63 -8.73
CA GLU A 49 -10.09 4.04 -9.86
C GLU A 49 -10.65 5.44 -9.62
N ARG A 50 -10.63 6.26 -10.67
CA ARG A 50 -11.25 7.59 -10.65
C ARG A 50 -12.66 7.52 -11.25
N VAL A 51 -13.67 7.77 -10.42
CA VAL A 51 -15.07 7.84 -10.83
C VAL A 51 -15.44 9.30 -11.10
N ILE A 52 -15.50 9.73 -12.37
CA ILE A 52 -15.94 11.09 -12.72
C ILE A 52 -17.46 11.05 -12.98
N PRO A 53 -18.28 11.80 -12.22
CA PRO A 53 -19.72 11.87 -12.48
C PRO A 53 -20.02 12.35 -13.90
N GLU A 54 -20.96 11.70 -14.59
CA GLU A 54 -21.32 12.04 -15.97
C GLU A 54 -21.79 13.50 -16.13
N ALA A 55 -22.34 14.09 -15.07
CA ALA A 55 -22.75 15.50 -15.02
C ALA A 55 -21.60 16.50 -15.21
N LYS A 56 -20.35 16.07 -15.07
CA LYS A 56 -19.14 16.87 -15.33
C LYS A 56 -18.52 16.59 -16.70
N LYS A 57 -19.14 15.74 -17.54
CA LYS A 57 -18.70 15.59 -18.94
C LYS A 57 -18.86 16.95 -19.65
N PRO A 58 -17.82 17.46 -20.30
CA PRO A 58 -17.92 18.71 -21.05
C PRO A 58 -19.02 18.57 -22.09
N ARG A 59 -20.06 19.41 -21.98
CA ARG A 59 -21.13 19.47 -22.97
C ARG A 59 -20.56 20.10 -24.23
N ARG A 60 -20.58 19.38 -25.34
CA ARG A 60 -20.28 19.95 -26.66
C ARG A 60 -21.43 20.90 -27.00
N ILE A 61 -21.12 22.17 -27.24
CA ILE A 61 -22.06 23.16 -27.75
C ILE A 61 -21.78 23.29 -29.25
N GLU A 62 -22.79 23.01 -30.08
CA GLU A 62 -22.74 23.31 -31.51
C GLU A 62 -22.94 24.82 -31.71
N ILE A 63 -22.10 25.44 -32.54
CA ILE A 63 -22.27 26.83 -32.97
C ILE A 63 -22.97 26.77 -34.33
N ASN A 64 -24.18 27.34 -34.43
CA ASN A 64 -24.92 27.53 -35.68
C ASN A 64 -24.63 28.91 -36.27
#